data_AF-A0A3M6WTX2-F1
#
_entry.id   AF-A0A3M6WTX2-F1
#
_cell.length_a   1.000
_cell.length_b   1.000
_cell.length_c   1.000
_cell.angle_alpha   90.00
_cell.angle_beta   90.00
_cell.angle_gamma   90.00
#
_symmetry.space_group_name_H-M   'P 1'
#
loop_
_entity.id
_entity.type
_entity.pdbx_description
1 polymer ?
#
loop_
_entity_poly.entity_id
_entity_poly.type
_entity_poly.pdbx_seq_one_letter_code
_entity_poly.pdbx_strand_id
1 'polypeptide(L)'
;MSVWNPENVTDVAESIGIASLNREVVEHLARDVEFRLSEVLNEALKFMRHAKRTTLTTQDISQALRLLDVEPLYGYESTRPLRFGEASIGPGQPLFYVEDEEADLEKLINAPLPKVPREISFTGHWLAVEGVQPSIPQNPTPAQGQAEMAARGPSGNSTLAALSGNDNQNIRPPIKHVLSKELQLYFDRVAPAIMDPSNEDYRNAAFASLKTDTGIHQLVPYFVQFVADKVTHNLKSIFTLTSSMQLVAALLENQSLYMAPYVPSIVPSVLTCLIGKHLGSSADKLSTHFALRDFSASLLSSIARRYGPSSSTLKPRIARSCLSAFLDKSKTFGTHYGALLGLTFIAGGTGVRSLILPNLNAYDAVLKTGLEDENPGKKDQAEHVVQAIFRALSTLEEDAVLVGMSSTSQNGHPEGEALKERLIESLGDVMGQRVYESGRQGLINAVLEKDLAV
;
A
#
# COMPACT_ATOMS: atom_id res chain seq x y z
N MET A 1 -44.78 -2.71 -41.43
CA MET A 1 -45.01 -1.26 -41.61
C MET A 1 -43.75 -0.58 -41.14
N SER A 2 -43.17 0.29 -41.99
CA SER A 2 -42.01 1.11 -41.62
C SER A 2 -42.44 2.09 -40.52
N VAL A 3 -41.54 2.39 -39.57
CA VAL A 3 -41.79 3.43 -38.55
C VAL A 3 -41.62 4.83 -39.14
N TRP A 4 -40.86 4.96 -40.23
CA TRP A 4 -40.67 6.22 -40.94
C TRP A 4 -41.95 6.66 -41.65
N ASN A 5 -42.36 7.94 -41.47
CA ASN A 5 -43.55 8.50 -42.10
C ASN A 5 -43.33 8.61 -43.62
N PRO A 6 -44.15 7.92 -44.46
CA PRO A 6 -44.04 8.03 -45.91
C PRO A 6 -44.30 9.45 -46.45
N GLU A 7 -45.02 10.31 -45.72
CA GLU A 7 -45.27 11.70 -46.11
C GLU A 7 -43.96 12.52 -46.19
N ASN A 8 -42.96 12.20 -45.36
CA ASN A 8 -41.65 12.88 -45.44
C ASN A 8 -40.97 12.65 -46.79
N VAL A 9 -41.23 11.52 -47.44
CA VAL A 9 -40.68 11.20 -48.77
C VAL A 9 -41.39 12.00 -49.85
N THR A 10 -42.71 12.23 -49.71
CA THR A 10 -43.46 13.10 -50.63
C THR A 10 -43.03 14.55 -50.51
N ASP A 11 -42.81 15.05 -49.29
CA ASP A 11 -42.36 16.42 -49.03
C ASP A 11 -40.99 16.70 -49.68
N VAL A 12 -40.05 15.75 -49.57
CA VAL A 12 -38.73 15.87 -50.22
C VAL A 12 -38.87 15.83 -51.74
N ALA A 13 -39.77 15.03 -52.30
CA ALA A 13 -39.99 14.98 -53.74
C ALA A 13 -40.61 16.26 -54.29
N GLU A 14 -41.56 16.86 -53.57
CA GLU A 14 -42.14 18.16 -53.91
C GLU A 14 -41.09 19.28 -53.83
N SER A 15 -40.15 19.22 -52.88
CA SER A 15 -39.04 20.17 -52.79
C SER A 15 -38.12 20.18 -54.03
N ILE A 16 -38.05 19.04 -54.74
CA ILE A 16 -37.30 18.88 -55.99
C ILE A 16 -38.15 19.26 -57.22
N GLY A 17 -39.47 19.45 -57.03
CA GLY A 17 -40.42 19.81 -58.08
C GLY A 17 -41.19 18.63 -58.70
N ILE A 18 -41.20 17.46 -58.05
CA ILE A 18 -41.95 16.28 -58.51
C ILE A 18 -43.36 16.31 -57.87
N ALA A 19 -44.40 16.57 -58.68
CA ALA A 19 -45.76 16.80 -58.19
C ALA A 19 -46.53 15.54 -57.76
N SER A 20 -46.15 14.34 -58.22
CA SER A 20 -46.78 13.09 -57.79
C SER A 20 -45.86 11.89 -57.93
N LEU A 21 -45.89 11.02 -56.92
CA LEU A 21 -45.18 9.74 -56.88
C LEU A 21 -46.17 8.60 -56.71
N ASN A 22 -45.89 7.45 -57.32
CA ASN A 22 -46.67 6.25 -57.08
C ASN A 22 -46.49 5.80 -55.62
N ARG A 23 -47.60 5.43 -54.95
CA ARG A 23 -47.62 5.04 -53.54
C ARG A 23 -46.67 3.87 -53.22
N GLU A 24 -46.54 2.92 -54.14
CA GLU A 24 -45.60 1.80 -53.97
C GLU A 24 -44.14 2.27 -53.88
N VAL A 25 -43.76 3.28 -54.67
CA VAL A 25 -42.41 3.85 -54.65
C VAL A 25 -42.14 4.56 -53.32
N VAL A 26 -43.13 5.32 -52.83
CA VAL A 26 -43.04 6.02 -51.53
C VAL A 26 -42.85 5.01 -50.39
N GLU A 27 -43.64 3.93 -50.37
CA GLU A 27 -43.53 2.89 -49.34
C GLU A 27 -42.19 2.15 -49.38
N HIS A 28 -41.68 1.84 -50.57
CA HIS A 28 -40.39 1.17 -50.71
C HIS A 28 -39.22 2.07 -50.33
N LEU A 29 -39.26 3.34 -50.73
CA LEU A 29 -38.21 4.31 -50.40
C LEU A 29 -38.18 4.61 -48.90
N ALA A 30 -39.35 4.74 -48.24
CA ALA A 30 -39.42 4.90 -46.79
C ALA A 30 -38.77 3.72 -46.04
N ARG A 31 -38.98 2.49 -46.51
CA ARG A 31 -38.34 1.28 -45.91
C ARG A 31 -36.82 1.27 -46.13
N ASP A 32 -36.34 1.73 -47.29
CA ASP A 32 -34.90 1.80 -47.56
C ASP A 32 -34.23 2.87 -46.68
N VAL A 33 -34.87 4.04 -46.50
CA VAL A 33 -34.39 5.09 -45.59
C VAL A 33 -34.29 4.58 -44.15
N GLU A 34 -35.31 3.87 -43.65
CA GLU A 34 -35.30 3.28 -42.32
C GLU A 34 -34.15 2.26 -42.15
N PHE A 35 -33.90 1.44 -43.18
CA PHE A 35 -32.79 0.49 -43.19
C PHE A 35 -31.43 1.21 -43.13
N ARG A 36 -31.23 2.24 -43.94
CA ARG A 36 -29.99 3.05 -43.94
C ARG A 36 -29.76 3.79 -42.63
N LEU A 37 -30.82 4.34 -42.03
CA LEU A 37 -30.74 4.97 -40.71
C LEU A 37 -30.30 3.96 -39.65
N SER A 38 -30.86 2.76 -39.69
CA SER A 38 -30.49 1.67 -38.77
C SER A 38 -29.05 1.20 -38.96
N GLU A 39 -28.57 1.15 -40.20
CA GLU A 39 -27.18 0.84 -40.54
C GLU A 39 -26.21 1.85 -39.91
N VAL A 40 -26.44 3.15 -40.13
CA VAL A 40 -25.65 4.24 -39.53
C VAL A 40 -25.68 4.17 -38.00
N LEU A 41 -26.86 3.98 -37.40
CA LEU A 41 -27.00 3.89 -35.94
C LEU A 41 -26.25 2.70 -35.36
N ASN A 42 -26.28 1.53 -36.01
CA ASN A 42 -25.56 0.36 -35.54
C ASN A 42 -24.04 0.57 -35.56
N GLU A 43 -23.50 1.19 -36.61
CA GLU A 43 -22.07 1.54 -36.66
C GLU A 43 -21.72 2.60 -35.59
N ALA A 44 -22.55 3.63 -35.41
CA ALA A 44 -22.34 4.66 -34.39
C ALA A 44 -22.35 4.07 -32.96
N LEU A 45 -23.23 3.10 -32.69
CA LEU A 45 -23.26 2.38 -31.41
C LEU A 45 -21.99 1.57 -31.16
N LYS A 46 -21.34 1.03 -32.20
CA LYS A 46 -20.03 0.38 -32.06
C LYS A 46 -18.97 1.41 -31.65
N PHE A 47 -18.91 2.57 -32.31
CA PHE A 47 -18.00 3.66 -31.92
C PHE A 47 -18.22 4.10 -30.47
N MET A 48 -19.47 4.28 -30.04
CA MET A 48 -19.82 4.63 -28.66
C MET A 48 -19.30 3.58 -27.65
N ARG A 49 -19.52 2.29 -27.92
CA ARG A 49 -19.04 1.18 -27.08
C ARG A 49 -17.52 1.10 -27.05
N HIS A 50 -16.86 1.25 -28.19
CA HIS A 50 -15.39 1.27 -28.27
C HIS A 50 -14.79 2.47 -27.55
N ALA A 51 -15.49 3.60 -27.53
CA ALA A 51 -15.13 4.78 -26.73
C ALA A 51 -15.46 4.64 -25.24
N LYS A 52 -15.98 3.49 -24.79
CA LYS A 52 -16.39 3.20 -23.38
C LYS A 52 -17.40 4.20 -22.80
N ARG A 53 -18.26 4.75 -23.66
CA ARG A 53 -19.35 5.66 -23.27
C ARG A 53 -20.70 4.95 -23.33
N THR A 54 -21.67 5.45 -22.58
CA THR A 54 -23.06 4.97 -22.59
C THR A 54 -24.01 5.93 -23.30
N THR A 55 -23.53 7.13 -23.63
CA THR A 55 -24.27 8.17 -24.34
C THR A 55 -23.71 8.32 -25.75
N LEU A 56 -24.60 8.27 -26.75
CA LEU A 56 -24.26 8.48 -28.16
C LEU A 56 -24.08 9.97 -28.42
N THR A 57 -22.97 10.34 -29.06
CA THR A 57 -22.64 11.72 -29.42
C THR A 57 -22.66 11.93 -30.92
N THR A 58 -22.76 13.19 -31.37
CA THR A 58 -22.72 13.54 -32.81
C THR A 58 -21.43 13.09 -33.49
N GLN A 59 -20.31 13.04 -32.74
CA GLN A 59 -19.04 12.52 -33.23
C GLN A 59 -19.10 11.04 -33.60
N ASP A 60 -19.87 10.23 -32.87
CA ASP A 60 -19.99 8.79 -33.15
C ASP A 60 -20.73 8.55 -34.48
N ILE A 61 -21.75 9.37 -34.75
CA ILE A 61 -22.48 9.36 -36.03
C ILE A 61 -21.59 9.88 -37.16
N SER A 62 -20.81 10.95 -36.94
CA SER A 62 -19.87 11.46 -37.93
C SER A 62 -18.82 10.43 -38.34
N GLN A 63 -18.28 9.65 -37.39
CA GLN A 63 -17.37 8.54 -37.70
C GLN A 63 -18.09 7.39 -38.42
N ALA A 64 -19.34 7.08 -38.06
CA ALA A 64 -20.14 6.08 -38.76
C ALA A 64 -20.41 6.47 -40.22
N LEU A 65 -20.75 7.74 -40.49
CA LEU A 65 -20.95 8.25 -41.86
C LEU A 65 -19.66 8.12 -42.69
N ARG A 66 -18.51 8.46 -42.09
CA ARG A 66 -17.21 8.29 -42.75
C ARG A 66 -16.89 6.82 -43.05
N LEU A 67 -17.26 5.90 -42.15
CA LEU A 67 -17.05 4.46 -42.35
C LEU A 67 -17.92 3.90 -43.48
N LEU A 68 -19.12 4.44 -43.65
CA LEU A 68 -20.08 4.05 -44.68
C LEU A 68 -19.89 4.83 -45.99
N ASP A 69 -18.79 5.59 -46.13
CA ASP A 69 -18.48 6.46 -47.28
C ASP A 69 -19.63 7.45 -47.63
N VAL A 70 -20.38 7.89 -46.61
CA VAL A 70 -21.41 8.92 -46.74
C VAL A 70 -20.78 10.30 -46.56
N GLU A 71 -21.29 11.29 -47.31
CA GLU A 71 -20.85 12.67 -47.21
C GLU A 71 -20.97 13.21 -45.77
N PRO A 72 -19.95 13.92 -45.26
CA PRO A 72 -19.94 14.40 -43.89
C PRO A 72 -20.96 15.53 -43.68
N LEU A 73 -21.77 15.40 -42.63
CA LEU A 73 -22.71 16.43 -42.18
C LEU A 73 -22.00 17.43 -41.24
N TYR A 74 -21.88 18.69 -41.68
CA TYR A 74 -21.28 19.77 -40.91
C TYR A 74 -22.33 20.56 -40.10
N GLY A 75 -21.89 21.26 -39.05
CA GLY A 75 -22.76 22.16 -38.26
C GLY A 75 -23.33 21.58 -36.96
N TYR A 76 -23.06 20.30 -36.63
CA TYR A 76 -23.60 19.59 -35.47
C TYR A 76 -22.64 19.48 -34.26
N GLU A 77 -21.60 20.31 -34.22
CA GLU A 77 -20.61 20.33 -33.13
C GLU A 77 -20.90 21.42 -32.07
N SER A 78 -21.91 22.25 -32.31
CA SER A 78 -22.29 23.34 -31.40
C SER A 78 -22.77 22.80 -30.06
N THR A 79 -22.27 23.42 -28.97
CA THR A 79 -22.76 23.17 -27.61
C THR A 79 -24.16 23.75 -27.36
N ARG A 80 -24.71 24.49 -28.34
CA ARG A 80 -26.06 25.05 -28.26
C ARG A 80 -27.08 23.96 -28.63
N PRO A 81 -28.10 23.72 -27.78
CA PRO A 81 -29.16 22.80 -28.14
C PRO A 81 -29.99 23.35 -29.30
N LEU A 82 -30.35 22.49 -30.25
CA LEU A 82 -31.26 22.82 -31.34
C LEU A 82 -32.66 23.12 -30.77
N ARG A 83 -33.25 24.24 -31.20
CA ARG A 83 -34.63 24.61 -30.88
C ARG A 83 -35.49 24.43 -32.12
N PHE A 84 -36.55 23.63 -31.98
CA PHE A 84 -37.52 23.38 -33.03
C PHE A 84 -38.74 24.28 -32.79
N GLY A 85 -38.99 25.21 -33.70
CA GLY A 85 -40.21 26.00 -33.75
C GLY A 85 -41.31 25.23 -34.49
N GLU A 86 -42.57 25.43 -34.07
CA GLU A 86 -43.74 24.85 -34.74
C GLU A 86 -44.47 25.94 -35.53
N ALA A 87 -44.70 25.71 -36.82
CA ALA A 87 -45.51 26.54 -37.70
C ALA A 87 -46.65 25.69 -38.28
N SER A 88 -47.86 26.23 -38.34
CA SER A 88 -49.01 25.57 -38.97
C SER A 88 -49.32 26.23 -40.31
N ILE A 89 -49.27 25.44 -41.40
CA ILE A 89 -49.56 25.89 -42.77
C ILE A 89 -51.03 25.62 -43.16
N GLY A 90 -51.80 24.94 -42.29
CA GLY A 90 -53.21 24.65 -42.50
C GLY A 90 -53.78 23.71 -41.43
N PRO A 91 -55.05 23.27 -41.55
CA PRO A 91 -55.65 22.36 -40.58
C PRO A 91 -55.03 20.96 -40.70
N GLY A 92 -54.27 20.55 -39.68
CA GLY A 92 -53.88 19.15 -39.45
C GLY A 92 -52.44 18.75 -39.78
N GLN A 93 -51.59 19.65 -40.28
CA GLN A 93 -50.17 19.35 -40.57
C GLN A 93 -49.24 20.34 -39.83
N PRO A 94 -48.63 19.93 -38.70
CA PRO A 94 -47.63 20.74 -38.02
C PRO A 94 -46.28 20.66 -38.77
N LEU A 95 -45.75 21.81 -39.16
CA LEU A 95 -44.41 21.93 -39.73
C LEU A 95 -43.44 22.34 -38.62
N PHE A 96 -42.39 21.54 -38.42
CA PHE A 96 -41.30 21.89 -37.50
C PHE A 96 -40.13 22.47 -38.30
N TYR A 97 -39.60 23.59 -37.84
CA TYR A 97 -38.42 24.21 -38.42
C TYR A 97 -37.38 24.49 -37.33
N VAL A 98 -36.10 24.52 -37.73
CA VAL A 98 -35.02 24.92 -36.82
C VAL A 98 -34.94 26.44 -36.85
N GLU A 99 -35.12 27.08 -35.69
CA GLU A 99 -34.94 28.53 -35.57
C GLU A 99 -33.45 28.86 -35.71
N ASP A 100 -33.10 29.69 -36.70
CA ASP A 100 -31.73 30.19 -36.89
C ASP A 100 -31.62 31.61 -36.31
N GLU A 101 -30.90 31.75 -35.19
CA GLU A 101 -30.67 33.04 -34.56
C GLU A 101 -29.49 33.75 -35.22
N GLU A 102 -29.76 34.85 -35.93
CA GLU A 102 -28.71 35.69 -36.49
C GLU A 102 -27.82 36.29 -35.38
N ALA A 103 -26.52 36.03 -35.45
CA ALA A 103 -25.54 36.52 -34.49
C ALA A 103 -24.71 37.68 -35.08
N ASP A 104 -24.58 38.75 -34.30
CA ASP A 104 -23.72 39.88 -34.64
C ASP A 104 -22.23 39.52 -34.51
N LEU A 105 -21.46 39.76 -35.56
CA LEU A 105 -20.04 39.42 -35.65
C LEU A 105 -19.20 40.15 -34.59
N GLU A 106 -19.54 41.40 -34.28
CA GLU A 106 -18.80 42.18 -33.26
C GLU A 106 -18.98 41.57 -31.87
N LYS A 107 -20.16 41.02 -31.57
CA LYS A 107 -20.41 40.33 -30.30
C LYS A 107 -19.64 39.03 -30.19
N LEU A 108 -19.47 38.31 -31.30
CA LEU A 108 -18.73 37.05 -31.33
C LEU A 108 -17.22 37.27 -31.17
N ILE A 109 -16.66 38.32 -31.80
CA ILE A 109 -15.25 38.68 -31.67
C ILE A 109 -14.91 39.12 -30.24
N ASN A 110 -15.81 39.90 -29.62
CA ASN A 110 -15.62 40.40 -28.26
C ASN A 110 -16.04 39.39 -27.17
N ALA A 111 -16.47 38.18 -27.54
CA ALA A 111 -16.86 37.16 -26.58
C ALA A 111 -15.63 36.66 -25.79
N PRO A 112 -15.74 36.49 -24.46
CA PRO A 112 -14.64 36.00 -23.65
C PRO A 112 -14.31 34.54 -23.99
N LEU A 113 -13.02 34.20 -23.93
CA LEU A 113 -12.55 32.83 -24.13
C LEU A 113 -13.15 31.88 -23.08
N PRO A 114 -13.50 30.64 -23.47
CA PRO A 114 -14.00 29.64 -22.54
C PRO A 114 -12.92 29.23 -21.52
N LYS A 115 -13.37 28.78 -20.34
CA LYS A 115 -12.47 28.28 -19.31
C LYS A 115 -11.91 26.91 -19.71
N VAL A 116 -10.60 26.75 -19.61
CA VAL A 116 -9.93 25.48 -19.88
C VAL A 116 -10.00 24.57 -18.64
N PRO A 117 -10.42 23.30 -18.78
CA PRO A 117 -10.36 22.32 -17.70
C PRO A 117 -8.93 22.05 -17.21
N ARG A 118 -8.78 21.47 -16.02
CA ARG A 118 -7.48 20.99 -15.53
C ARG A 118 -7.00 19.79 -16.36
N GLU A 119 -5.69 19.62 -16.41
CA GLU A 119 -5.08 18.42 -17.00
C GLU A 119 -5.51 17.15 -16.27
N ILE A 120 -5.51 16.03 -17.00
CA ILE A 120 -5.96 14.73 -16.51
C ILE A 120 -4.95 14.21 -15.48
N SER A 121 -5.42 13.91 -14.27
CA SER A 121 -4.67 13.24 -13.23
C SER A 121 -5.45 12.04 -12.68
N PHE A 122 -4.77 11.13 -12.00
CA PHE A 122 -5.38 9.97 -11.36
C PHE A 122 -5.21 10.03 -9.85
N THR A 123 -6.20 9.51 -9.11
CA THR A 123 -6.15 9.40 -7.66
C THR A 123 -6.49 7.95 -7.28
N GLY A 124 -5.54 7.27 -6.66
CA GLY A 124 -5.74 5.90 -6.16
C GLY A 124 -6.38 5.90 -4.76
N HIS A 125 -7.29 4.95 -4.52
CA HIS A 125 -7.82 4.65 -3.20
C HIS A 125 -8.13 3.15 -3.09
N TRP A 126 -8.28 2.66 -1.86
CA TRP A 126 -8.68 1.27 -1.61
C TRP A 126 -10.18 1.10 -1.81
N LEU A 127 -10.57 0.40 -2.88
CA LEU A 127 -11.96 0.04 -3.11
C LEU A 127 -12.42 -1.09 -2.18
N ALA A 128 -11.54 -2.07 -1.91
CA ALA A 128 -11.80 -3.18 -1.00
C ALA A 128 -10.50 -3.68 -0.35
N VAL A 129 -10.60 -4.17 0.88
CA VAL A 129 -9.55 -4.85 1.64
C VAL A 129 -10.15 -6.13 2.19
N GLU A 130 -9.58 -7.29 1.87
CA GLU A 130 -10.13 -8.62 2.25
C GLU A 130 -11.60 -8.80 1.81
N GLY A 131 -11.93 -8.27 0.64
CA GLY A 131 -13.30 -8.29 0.10
C GLY A 131 -14.23 -7.26 0.72
N VAL A 132 -13.89 -6.59 1.83
CA VAL A 132 -14.73 -5.58 2.48
C VAL A 132 -14.39 -4.18 1.98
N GLN A 133 -15.40 -3.39 1.63
CA GLN A 133 -15.22 -2.01 1.21
C GLN A 133 -14.96 -1.09 2.42
N PRO A 134 -13.82 -0.37 2.48
CA PRO A 134 -13.57 0.55 3.59
C PRO A 134 -14.44 1.80 3.48
N SER A 135 -14.89 2.32 4.63
CA SER A 135 -15.70 3.53 4.72
C SER A 135 -14.84 4.80 4.58
N ILE A 136 -14.35 5.04 3.37
CA ILE A 136 -13.64 6.27 2.98
C ILE A 136 -14.55 7.16 2.13
N PRO A 137 -14.34 8.49 2.09
CA PRO A 137 -15.20 9.42 1.34
C PRO A 137 -15.34 9.09 -0.16
N GLN A 138 -14.35 8.39 -0.74
CA GLN A 138 -14.34 8.00 -2.14
C GLN A 138 -15.21 6.77 -2.43
N ASN A 139 -15.53 5.96 -1.43
CA ASN A 139 -16.34 4.76 -1.59
C ASN A 139 -17.83 5.08 -1.35
N PRO A 140 -18.76 4.47 -2.11
CA PRO A 140 -20.18 4.62 -1.88
C PRO A 140 -20.58 4.15 -0.48
N THR A 141 -21.53 4.87 0.10
CA THR A 141 -22.18 4.40 1.33
C THR A 141 -23.10 3.21 1.03
N PRO A 142 -23.40 2.35 2.01
CA PRO A 142 -24.31 1.20 1.82
C PRO A 142 -25.67 1.59 1.21
N ALA A 143 -26.22 2.75 1.60
CA ALA A 143 -27.47 3.28 1.07
C ALA A 143 -27.35 3.70 -0.41
N GLN A 144 -26.25 4.33 -0.80
CA GLN A 144 -25.97 4.68 -2.20
C GLN A 144 -25.77 3.43 -3.06
N GLY A 145 -25.05 2.42 -2.54
CA GLY A 145 -24.82 1.16 -3.23
C GLY A 145 -26.12 0.40 -3.55
N GLN A 146 -27.10 0.40 -2.63
CA GLN A 146 -28.42 -0.19 -2.88
C GLN A 146 -29.20 0.56 -3.97
N ALA A 147 -29.16 1.89 -3.96
CA ALA A 147 -29.80 2.71 -4.99
C ALA A 147 -29.16 2.52 -6.39
N GLU A 148 -27.83 2.43 -6.46
CA GLU A 148 -27.12 2.15 -7.72
C GLU A 148 -27.40 0.74 -8.24
N MET A 149 -27.53 -0.25 -7.36
CA MET A 149 -27.84 -1.63 -7.74
C MET A 149 -29.28 -1.75 -8.29
N ALA A 150 -30.22 -1.01 -7.70
CA ALA A 150 -31.59 -0.91 -8.22
C ALA A 150 -31.64 -0.24 -9.60
N ALA A 151 -30.80 0.77 -9.84
CA ALA A 151 -30.72 1.47 -11.12
C ALA A 151 -30.08 0.63 -12.25
N ARG A 152 -29.25 -0.37 -11.92
CA ARG A 152 -28.57 -1.25 -12.89
C ARG A 152 -29.37 -2.51 -13.26
N GLY A 153 -30.56 -2.70 -12.70
CA GLY A 153 -31.43 -3.85 -12.97
C GLY A 153 -30.88 -5.21 -12.46
N PRO A 154 -31.62 -6.31 -12.64
CA PRO A 154 -31.31 -7.64 -12.10
C PRO A 154 -30.02 -8.29 -12.65
N SER A 155 -29.32 -7.64 -13.58
CA SER A 155 -28.00 -8.04 -14.08
C SER A 155 -26.84 -7.52 -13.22
N GLY A 156 -27.12 -6.73 -12.18
CA GLY A 156 -26.14 -6.35 -11.16
C GLY A 156 -25.83 -7.54 -10.24
N ASN A 157 -24.58 -8.00 -10.26
CA ASN A 157 -24.09 -9.12 -9.45
C ASN A 157 -24.61 -9.08 -7.99
N SER A 158 -25.49 -10.03 -7.66
CA SER A 158 -26.06 -10.25 -6.31
C SER A 158 -24.99 -10.45 -5.22
N THR A 159 -23.73 -10.70 -5.59
CA THR A 159 -22.60 -10.84 -4.68
C THR A 159 -22.19 -9.54 -3.97
N LEU A 160 -22.64 -8.36 -4.42
CA LEU A 160 -22.40 -7.08 -3.72
C LEU A 160 -23.32 -6.85 -2.52
N ALA A 161 -24.49 -7.49 -2.45
CA ALA A 161 -25.40 -7.36 -1.32
C ALA A 161 -24.78 -7.88 0.00
N ALA A 162 -23.80 -8.78 -0.08
CA ALA A 162 -23.05 -9.28 1.07
C ALA A 162 -21.98 -8.30 1.60
N LEU A 163 -21.68 -7.22 0.88
CA LEU A 163 -20.66 -6.23 1.24
C LEU A 163 -21.20 -5.06 2.05
N SER A 164 -22.51 -4.82 1.99
CA SER A 164 -23.17 -3.63 2.57
C SER A 164 -23.54 -3.76 4.04
N GLY A 165 -23.05 -4.79 4.75
CA GLY A 165 -23.40 -5.07 6.14
C GLY A 165 -22.20 -5.29 7.04
N ASN A 166 -21.41 -4.26 7.36
CA ASN A 166 -20.65 -4.23 8.60
C ASN A 166 -20.25 -2.80 9.05
N ASP A 167 -21.12 -2.18 9.84
CA ASP A 167 -20.96 -0.84 10.44
C ASP A 167 -19.96 -0.79 11.63
N ASN A 168 -18.76 -1.36 11.54
CA ASN A 168 -17.77 -1.18 12.62
C ASN A 168 -16.32 -1.02 12.16
N GLN A 169 -15.81 0.19 12.42
CA GLN A 169 -14.45 0.73 12.28
C GLN A 169 -13.36 0.10 13.18
N ASN A 170 -13.56 -1.11 13.68
CA ASN A 170 -12.46 -1.87 14.26
C ASN A 170 -12.34 -3.15 13.47
N ILE A 171 -11.11 -3.49 13.07
CA ILE A 171 -10.71 -4.88 12.88
C ILE A 171 -10.82 -5.56 14.27
N ARG A 172 -12.06 -5.72 14.77
CA ARG A 172 -12.38 -6.79 15.70
C ARG A 172 -12.34 -8.03 14.82
N PRO A 173 -11.64 -9.11 15.20
CA PRO A 173 -11.89 -10.38 14.55
C PRO A 173 -13.28 -10.83 15.05
N PRO A 174 -14.33 -10.73 14.21
CA PRO A 174 -15.19 -11.90 14.09
C PRO A 174 -15.79 -11.95 12.67
N ILE A 175 -14.97 -12.16 11.66
CA ILE A 175 -15.47 -12.96 10.55
C ILE A 175 -15.40 -14.37 11.11
N LYS A 176 -16.53 -15.04 11.35
CA LYS A 176 -16.52 -16.51 11.26
C LYS A 176 -16.06 -16.74 9.83
N HIS A 177 -14.75 -16.83 9.59
CA HIS A 177 -14.27 -17.24 8.28
C HIS A 177 -15.04 -18.54 8.06
N VAL A 178 -15.78 -18.61 6.95
CA VAL A 178 -16.40 -19.86 6.53
C VAL A 178 -15.24 -20.73 6.07
N LEU A 179 -14.44 -21.13 7.05
CA LEU A 179 -13.22 -21.85 6.88
C LEU A 179 -13.69 -23.25 6.57
N SER A 180 -13.31 -23.75 5.40
CA SER A 180 -13.66 -25.10 5.02
C SER A 180 -13.14 -26.08 6.08
N LYS A 181 -13.79 -27.23 6.19
CA LYS A 181 -13.34 -28.29 7.11
C LYS A 181 -11.87 -28.68 6.82
N GLU A 182 -11.48 -28.66 5.56
CA GLU A 182 -10.10 -28.93 5.14
C GLU A 182 -9.11 -27.86 5.61
N LEU A 183 -9.46 -26.58 5.53
CA LEU A 183 -8.60 -25.49 6.03
C LEU A 183 -8.48 -25.50 7.55
N GLN A 184 -9.55 -25.88 8.27
CA GLN A 184 -9.50 -26.11 9.72
C GLN A 184 -8.55 -27.26 10.05
N LEU A 185 -8.71 -28.42 9.38
CA LEU A 185 -7.83 -29.57 9.56
C LEU A 185 -6.37 -29.24 9.23
N TYR A 186 -6.13 -28.45 8.18
CA TYR A 186 -4.79 -27.97 7.83
C TYR A 186 -4.20 -27.14 8.99
N PHE A 187 -4.93 -26.16 9.50
CA PHE A 187 -4.48 -25.35 10.64
C PHE A 187 -4.22 -26.21 11.89
N ASP A 188 -5.13 -27.13 12.21
CA ASP A 188 -5.04 -28.02 13.37
C ASP A 188 -3.87 -29.02 13.27
N ARG A 189 -3.37 -29.29 12.06
CA ARG A 189 -2.16 -30.12 11.84
C ARG A 189 -0.89 -29.28 11.88
N VAL A 190 -0.89 -28.13 11.19
CA VAL A 190 0.30 -27.27 11.02
C VAL A 190 0.67 -26.54 12.30
N ALA A 191 -0.30 -25.93 12.99
CA ALA A 191 -0.02 -25.11 14.16
C ALA A 191 0.60 -25.90 15.33
N PRO A 192 0.13 -27.12 15.67
CA PRO A 192 0.79 -27.96 16.67
C PRO A 192 2.13 -28.52 16.20
N ALA A 193 2.25 -28.92 14.92
CA ALA A 193 3.51 -29.45 14.37
C ALA A 193 4.67 -28.44 14.48
N ILE A 194 4.39 -27.15 14.28
CA ILE A 194 5.38 -26.08 14.46
C ILE A 194 5.80 -25.90 15.93
N MET A 195 4.91 -26.24 16.87
CA MET A 195 5.13 -26.08 18.31
C MET A 195 5.66 -27.35 18.99
N ASP A 196 5.83 -28.45 18.28
CA ASP A 196 6.39 -29.70 18.80
C ASP A 196 7.93 -29.68 18.73
N PRO A 197 8.65 -29.73 19.88
CA PRO A 197 10.11 -29.81 19.89
C PRO A 197 10.64 -31.19 19.48
N SER A 198 9.81 -32.23 19.51
CA SER A 198 10.24 -33.63 19.35
C SER A 198 10.46 -34.03 17.89
N ASN A 199 9.69 -33.45 16.96
CA ASN A 199 9.73 -33.78 15.54
C ASN A 199 10.19 -32.60 14.70
N GLU A 200 11.46 -32.59 14.30
CA GLU A 200 12.02 -31.56 13.43
C GLU A 200 11.52 -31.67 11.98
N ASP A 201 11.36 -32.89 11.46
CA ASP A 201 10.93 -33.13 10.08
C ASP A 201 9.53 -32.57 9.80
N TYR A 202 8.57 -32.82 10.71
CA TYR A 202 7.21 -32.29 10.57
C TYR A 202 7.16 -30.77 10.66
N ARG A 203 8.04 -30.17 11.46
CA ARG A 203 8.13 -28.71 11.59
C ARG A 203 8.74 -28.07 10.35
N ASN A 204 9.80 -28.66 9.78
CA ASN A 204 10.39 -28.20 8.53
C ASN A 204 9.40 -28.34 7.36
N ALA A 205 8.66 -29.45 7.29
CA ALA A 205 7.60 -29.63 6.31
C ALA A 205 6.47 -28.59 6.48
N ALA A 206 6.04 -28.31 7.71
CA ALA A 206 5.04 -27.30 8.00
C ALA A 206 5.48 -25.88 7.57
N PHE A 207 6.75 -25.50 7.84
CA PHE A 207 7.29 -24.22 7.39
C PHE A 207 7.40 -24.14 5.86
N ALA A 208 7.82 -25.23 5.20
CA ALA A 208 7.89 -25.28 3.74
C ALA A 208 6.50 -25.13 3.09
N SER A 209 5.47 -25.77 3.68
CA SER A 209 4.06 -25.64 3.27
C SER A 209 3.63 -24.17 3.34
N LEU A 210 3.82 -23.52 4.48
CA LEU A 210 3.42 -22.11 4.67
C LEU A 210 4.13 -21.11 3.74
N LYS A 211 5.36 -21.41 3.32
CA LYS A 211 6.12 -20.58 2.38
C LYS A 211 5.61 -20.69 0.94
N THR A 212 5.02 -21.83 0.56
CA THR A 212 4.72 -22.17 -0.83
C THR A 212 3.22 -22.23 -1.14
N ASP A 213 2.38 -22.57 -0.17
CA ASP A 213 0.95 -22.73 -0.37
C ASP A 213 0.24 -21.41 -0.65
N THR A 214 -0.60 -21.41 -1.67
CA THR A 214 -1.35 -20.23 -2.14
C THR A 214 -2.75 -20.13 -1.52
N GLY A 215 -3.31 -21.25 -1.06
CA GLY A 215 -4.69 -21.34 -0.53
C GLY A 215 -4.87 -20.91 0.93
N ILE A 216 -3.82 -20.45 1.61
CA ILE A 216 -3.82 -20.20 3.06
C ILE A 216 -4.21 -18.76 3.44
N HIS A 217 -4.61 -17.93 2.47
CA HIS A 217 -4.92 -16.52 2.72
C HIS A 217 -5.98 -16.30 3.82
N GLN A 218 -7.04 -17.12 3.84
CA GLN A 218 -8.07 -17.06 4.89
C GLN A 218 -7.56 -17.46 6.29
N LEU A 219 -6.45 -18.21 6.36
CA LEU A 219 -5.83 -18.64 7.62
C LEU A 219 -4.86 -17.61 8.20
N VAL A 220 -4.44 -16.62 7.40
CA VAL A 220 -3.45 -15.61 7.82
C VAL A 220 -3.84 -14.88 9.11
N PRO A 221 -5.09 -14.39 9.29
CA PRO A 221 -5.49 -13.74 10.54
C PRO A 221 -5.37 -14.67 11.75
N TYR A 222 -5.69 -15.95 11.56
CA TYR A 222 -5.61 -16.96 12.62
C TYR A 222 -4.17 -17.29 12.99
N PHE A 223 -3.26 -17.38 12.02
CA PHE A 223 -1.83 -17.55 12.31
C PHE A 223 -1.24 -16.33 13.02
N VAL A 224 -1.63 -15.11 12.62
CA VAL A 224 -1.17 -13.88 13.30
C VAL A 224 -1.67 -13.84 14.75
N GLN A 225 -2.94 -14.17 14.98
CA GLN A 225 -3.51 -14.27 16.33
C GLN A 225 -2.83 -15.38 17.14
N PHE A 226 -2.62 -16.55 16.54
CA PHE A 226 -1.94 -17.67 17.17
C PHE A 226 -0.51 -17.30 17.60
N VAL A 227 0.23 -16.60 16.74
CA VAL A 227 1.56 -16.07 17.10
C VAL A 227 1.46 -15.08 18.26
N ALA A 228 0.51 -14.15 18.22
CA ALA A 228 0.31 -13.18 19.29
C ALA A 228 0.03 -13.88 20.63
N ASP A 229 -0.87 -14.85 20.66
CA ASP A 229 -1.25 -15.60 21.87
C ASP A 229 -0.08 -16.46 22.39
N LYS A 230 0.66 -17.13 21.50
CA LYS A 230 1.83 -17.94 21.90
C LYS A 230 2.94 -17.07 22.47
N VAL A 231 3.19 -15.90 21.89
CA VAL A 231 4.21 -14.98 22.38
C VAL A 231 3.82 -14.40 23.75
N THR A 232 2.56 -13.99 23.95
CA THR A 232 2.12 -13.37 25.21
C THR A 232 2.03 -14.37 26.37
N HIS A 233 1.58 -15.60 26.12
CA HIS A 233 1.39 -16.59 27.18
C HIS A 233 2.63 -17.44 27.48
N ASN A 234 3.55 -17.60 26.52
CA ASN A 234 4.70 -18.52 26.66
C ASN A 234 6.08 -17.82 26.60
N LEU A 235 6.19 -16.62 27.20
CA LEU A 235 7.46 -15.86 27.26
C LEU A 235 8.65 -16.61 27.87
N LYS A 236 8.38 -17.64 28.68
CA LYS A 236 9.41 -18.49 29.33
C LYS A 236 9.98 -19.58 28.43
N SER A 237 9.39 -19.86 27.27
CA SER A 237 9.84 -20.93 26.37
C SER A 237 10.52 -20.32 25.14
N ILE A 238 11.85 -20.37 25.09
CA ILE A 238 12.62 -19.85 23.95
C ILE A 238 12.25 -20.58 22.67
N PHE A 239 12.03 -21.89 22.76
CA PHE A 239 11.62 -22.71 21.63
C PHE A 239 10.32 -22.19 21.01
N THR A 240 9.29 -21.97 21.83
CA THR A 240 7.99 -21.48 21.36
C THR A 240 8.13 -20.11 20.70
N LEU A 241 8.90 -19.19 21.30
CA LEU A 241 9.14 -17.87 20.74
C LEU A 241 9.90 -17.94 19.40
N THR A 242 10.92 -18.79 19.32
CA THR A 242 11.71 -18.99 18.10
C THR A 242 10.85 -19.57 16.98
N SER A 243 10.07 -20.62 17.25
CA SER A 243 9.12 -21.20 16.30
C SER A 243 8.05 -20.19 15.86
N SER A 244 7.55 -19.36 16.78
CA SER A 244 6.61 -18.27 16.45
C SER A 244 7.22 -17.22 15.51
N MET A 245 8.48 -16.83 15.71
CA MET A 245 9.16 -15.90 14.81
C MET A 245 9.46 -16.56 13.45
N GLN A 246 9.82 -17.84 13.43
CA GLN A 246 10.02 -18.60 12.18
C GLN A 246 8.72 -18.75 11.39
N LEU A 247 7.59 -18.93 12.06
CA LEU A 247 6.26 -18.92 11.46
C LEU A 247 5.95 -17.57 10.79
N VAL A 248 6.22 -16.45 11.47
CA VAL A 248 6.07 -15.11 10.88
C VAL A 248 7.00 -14.93 9.67
N ALA A 249 8.25 -15.37 9.76
CA ALA A 249 9.19 -15.32 8.64
C ALA A 249 8.69 -16.13 7.44
N ALA A 250 8.20 -17.36 7.66
CA ALA A 250 7.63 -18.22 6.62
C ALA A 250 6.42 -17.58 5.92
N LEU A 251 5.52 -16.97 6.67
CA LEU A 251 4.37 -16.24 6.11
C LEU A 251 4.79 -15.01 5.30
N LEU A 252 5.82 -14.30 5.76
CA LEU A 252 6.36 -13.14 5.04
C LEU A 252 7.12 -13.53 3.77
N GLU A 253 7.80 -14.67 3.73
CA GLU A 253 8.50 -15.13 2.52
C GLU A 253 7.55 -15.56 1.40
N ASN A 254 6.30 -15.94 1.74
CA ASN A 254 5.31 -16.34 0.75
C ASN A 254 4.86 -15.17 -0.14
N GLN A 255 5.16 -15.26 -1.44
CA GLN A 255 4.84 -14.20 -2.41
C GLN A 255 3.36 -14.14 -2.78
N SER A 256 2.61 -15.22 -2.56
CA SER A 256 1.19 -15.30 -2.88
C SER A 256 0.30 -14.61 -1.85
N LEU A 257 0.85 -14.28 -0.67
CA LEU A 257 0.11 -13.68 0.43
C LEU A 257 0.28 -12.16 0.48
N TYR A 258 -0.85 -11.45 0.56
CA TYR A 258 -0.86 -10.02 0.82
C TYR A 258 -0.79 -9.72 2.32
N MET A 259 0.43 -9.63 2.87
CA MET A 259 0.64 -9.46 4.32
C MET A 259 0.48 -8.02 4.83
N ALA A 260 0.47 -7.01 3.95
CA ALA A 260 0.54 -5.60 4.33
C ALA A 260 -0.52 -5.15 5.37
N PRO A 261 -1.80 -5.58 5.29
CA PRO A 261 -2.83 -5.20 6.28
C PRO A 261 -2.54 -5.69 7.70
N TYR A 262 -1.79 -6.79 7.82
CA TYR A 262 -1.54 -7.49 9.08
C TYR A 262 -0.21 -7.11 9.74
N VAL A 263 0.68 -6.40 9.01
CA VAL A 263 1.98 -5.94 9.54
C VAL A 263 1.83 -5.16 10.87
N PRO A 264 0.89 -4.21 11.03
CA PRO A 264 0.71 -3.52 12.30
C PRO A 264 0.36 -4.43 13.48
N SER A 265 -0.26 -5.59 13.24
CA SER A 265 -0.60 -6.60 14.25
C SER A 265 0.55 -7.56 14.54
N ILE A 266 1.42 -7.84 13.57
CA ILE A 266 2.62 -8.67 13.74
C ILE A 266 3.72 -7.94 14.53
N VAL A 267 3.92 -6.65 14.23
CA VAL A 267 5.03 -5.85 14.77
C VAL A 267 5.11 -5.88 16.31
N PRO A 268 4.01 -5.78 17.09
CA PRO A 268 4.05 -5.91 18.54
C PRO A 268 4.60 -7.26 19.04
N SER A 269 4.25 -8.37 18.40
CA SER A 269 4.75 -9.71 18.77
C SER A 269 6.25 -9.85 18.52
N VAL A 270 6.73 -9.33 17.37
CA VAL A 270 8.16 -9.30 17.03
C VAL A 270 8.92 -8.37 17.98
N LEU A 271 8.37 -7.19 18.28
CA LEU A 271 8.94 -6.27 19.26
C LEU A 271 9.01 -6.89 20.66
N THR A 272 8.00 -7.64 21.08
CA THR A 272 8.02 -8.33 22.39
C THR A 272 9.17 -9.33 22.48
N CYS A 273 9.45 -10.07 21.40
CA CYS A 273 10.59 -10.99 21.34
C CYS A 273 11.95 -10.27 21.26
N LEU A 274 11.97 -9.03 20.77
CA LEU A 274 13.18 -8.21 20.67
C LEU A 274 13.51 -7.48 21.99
N ILE A 275 12.56 -6.72 22.55
CA ILE A 275 12.76 -5.83 23.71
C ILE A 275 12.16 -6.39 25.02
N GLY A 276 11.68 -7.63 25.03
CA GLY A 276 11.13 -8.28 26.22
C GLY A 276 12.12 -8.32 27.40
N LYS A 277 11.62 -8.02 28.61
CA LYS A 277 12.41 -7.94 29.86
C LYS A 277 12.89 -9.30 30.34
N HIS A 278 12.00 -10.29 30.35
CA HIS A 278 12.27 -11.65 30.80
C HIS A 278 11.81 -12.60 29.69
N LEU A 279 12.76 -13.01 28.87
CA LEU A 279 12.58 -14.08 27.90
C LEU A 279 13.17 -15.33 28.55
N GLY A 280 12.54 -16.49 28.33
CA GLY A 280 13.05 -17.81 28.73
C GLY A 280 13.01 -18.11 30.22
N SER A 281 13.57 -19.26 30.57
CA SER A 281 13.82 -19.66 31.94
C SER A 281 15.25 -19.34 32.34
N SER A 282 15.52 -19.10 33.63
CA SER A 282 16.88 -18.88 34.14
C SER A 282 17.83 -20.08 33.93
N ALA A 283 17.30 -21.23 33.52
CA ALA A 283 18.06 -22.44 33.18
C ALA A 283 18.54 -22.48 31.72
N ASP A 284 18.03 -21.60 30.86
CA ASP A 284 18.42 -21.56 29.46
C ASP A 284 19.78 -20.87 29.27
N LYS A 285 20.55 -21.32 28.28
CA LYS A 285 21.86 -20.71 27.96
C LYS A 285 21.67 -19.26 27.56
N LEU A 286 22.51 -18.37 28.09
CA LEU A 286 22.43 -16.94 27.77
C LEU A 286 22.51 -16.64 26.26
N SER A 287 23.25 -17.46 25.50
CA SER A 287 23.42 -17.33 24.05
C SER A 287 22.12 -17.54 23.25
N THR A 288 21.20 -18.39 23.70
CA THR A 288 19.95 -18.66 22.96
C THR A 288 19.00 -17.47 23.04
N HIS A 289 19.03 -16.71 24.13
CA HIS A 289 18.29 -15.47 24.27
C HIS A 289 18.74 -14.38 23.30
N PHE A 290 20.06 -14.22 23.14
CA PHE A 290 20.61 -13.24 22.21
C PHE A 290 20.34 -13.65 20.76
N ALA A 291 20.45 -14.94 20.42
CA ALA A 291 20.11 -15.46 19.10
C ALA A 291 18.63 -15.20 18.71
N LEU A 292 17.68 -15.36 19.65
CA LEU A 292 16.27 -15.02 19.40
C LEU A 292 16.08 -13.53 19.11
N ARG A 293 16.79 -12.67 19.85
CA ARG A 293 16.75 -11.21 19.64
C ARG A 293 17.36 -10.82 18.29
N ASP A 294 18.49 -11.43 17.90
CA ASP A 294 19.10 -11.22 16.59
C ASP A 294 18.15 -11.62 15.46
N PHE A 295 17.50 -12.78 15.58
CA PHE A 295 16.51 -13.24 14.61
C PHE A 295 15.32 -12.29 14.54
N SER A 296 14.76 -11.88 15.69
CA SER A 296 13.65 -10.92 15.77
C SER A 296 14.03 -9.55 15.17
N ALA A 297 15.26 -9.10 15.37
CA ALA A 297 15.78 -7.85 14.81
C ALA A 297 15.89 -7.92 13.28
N SER A 298 16.40 -9.04 12.74
CA SER A 298 16.48 -9.27 11.29
C SER A 298 15.09 -9.34 10.64
N LEU A 299 14.13 -9.99 11.30
CA LEU A 299 12.74 -10.08 10.85
C LEU A 299 12.09 -8.70 10.83
N LEU A 300 12.28 -7.90 11.88
CA LEU A 300 11.77 -6.53 11.96
C LEU A 300 12.39 -5.63 10.90
N SER A 301 13.69 -5.81 10.60
CA SER A 301 14.36 -5.12 9.50
C SER A 301 13.75 -5.48 8.14
N SER A 302 13.51 -6.77 7.88
CA SER A 302 12.85 -7.24 6.66
C SER A 302 11.45 -6.63 6.49
N ILE A 303 10.65 -6.63 7.57
CA ILE A 303 9.32 -5.99 7.59
C ILE A 303 9.43 -4.49 7.30
N ALA A 304 10.34 -3.78 7.98
CA ALA A 304 10.50 -2.34 7.83
C ALA A 304 11.01 -1.93 6.43
N ARG A 305 11.86 -2.76 5.80
CA ARG A 305 12.35 -2.53 4.43
C ARG A 305 11.25 -2.80 3.41
N ARG A 306 10.51 -3.90 3.54
CA ARG A 306 9.48 -4.31 2.57
C ARG A 306 8.22 -3.44 2.63
N TYR A 307 7.76 -3.10 3.84
CA TYR A 307 6.49 -2.38 4.04
C TYR A 307 6.65 -0.92 4.47
N GLY A 308 7.89 -0.46 4.70
CA GLY A 308 8.19 0.94 5.01
C GLY A 308 7.71 1.94 3.95
N PRO A 309 7.87 1.68 2.63
CA PRO A 309 7.36 2.58 1.60
C PRO A 309 5.83 2.69 1.58
N SER A 310 5.13 1.60 1.91
CA SER A 310 3.66 1.56 1.94
C SER A 310 3.08 2.20 3.20
N SER A 311 3.86 2.31 4.28
CA SER A 311 3.42 2.87 5.56
C SER A 311 4.46 3.82 6.15
N SER A 312 4.18 5.12 6.04
CA SER A 312 5.01 6.19 6.62
C SER A 312 5.08 6.13 8.15
N THR A 313 4.10 5.50 8.81
CA THR A 313 4.03 5.43 10.28
C THR A 313 4.79 4.24 10.88
N LEU A 314 5.13 3.23 10.06
CA LEU A 314 5.74 1.98 10.53
C LEU A 314 7.14 2.21 11.12
N LYS A 315 8.07 2.78 10.34
CA LYS A 315 9.45 3.03 10.80
C LYS A 315 9.51 3.93 12.04
N PRO A 316 8.81 5.09 12.10
CA PRO A 316 8.82 5.95 13.28
C PRO A 316 8.25 5.27 14.53
N ARG A 317 7.18 4.46 14.39
CA ARG A 317 6.58 3.76 15.53
C ARG A 317 7.54 2.74 16.13
N ILE A 318 8.22 1.96 15.30
CA ILE A 318 9.18 0.96 15.78
C ILE A 318 10.39 1.65 16.41
N ALA A 319 10.95 2.69 15.75
CA ALA A 319 12.07 3.45 16.28
C ALA A 319 11.76 4.08 17.64
N ARG A 320 10.56 4.65 17.81
CA ARG A 320 10.11 5.20 19.11
C ARG A 320 10.07 4.15 20.20
N SER A 321 9.55 2.95 19.92
CA SER A 321 9.51 1.85 20.90
C SER A 321 10.91 1.39 21.30
N CYS A 322 11.83 1.24 20.36
CA CYS A 322 13.21 0.87 20.66
C CYS A 322 13.96 1.99 21.41
N LEU A 323 13.79 3.26 21.02
CA LEU A 323 14.41 4.39 21.70
C LEU A 323 13.92 4.53 23.14
N SER A 324 12.61 4.40 23.37
CA SER A 324 12.05 4.41 24.73
C SER A 324 12.61 3.30 25.60
N ALA A 325 12.89 2.11 25.04
CA ALA A 325 13.49 1.00 25.77
C ALA A 325 15.00 1.21 26.00
N PHE A 326 15.69 1.89 25.08
CA PHE A 326 17.11 2.19 25.20
C PHE A 326 17.41 3.24 26.29
N LEU A 327 16.60 4.30 26.36
CA LEU A 327 16.80 5.41 27.31
C LEU A 327 16.41 5.06 28.76
N ASP A 328 15.64 3.99 28.99
CA ASP A 328 15.20 3.59 30.32
C ASP A 328 16.27 2.76 31.04
N LYS A 329 17.01 3.41 31.94
CA LYS A 329 18.12 2.82 32.73
C LYS A 329 17.69 1.66 33.65
N SER A 330 16.39 1.47 33.90
CA SER A 330 15.87 0.39 34.77
C SER A 330 15.71 -0.96 34.06
N LYS A 331 15.91 -0.99 32.74
CA LYS A 331 15.72 -2.19 31.92
C LYS A 331 16.91 -3.13 32.01
N THR A 332 16.69 -4.36 31.58
CA THR A 332 17.76 -5.39 31.56
C THR A 332 18.70 -5.16 30.38
N PHE A 333 19.96 -5.59 30.48
CA PHE A 333 20.92 -5.54 29.38
C PHE A 333 20.41 -6.26 28.12
N GLY A 334 19.65 -7.34 28.28
CA GLY A 334 18.98 -8.01 27.15
C GLY A 334 17.98 -7.11 26.42
N THR A 335 17.20 -6.29 27.14
CA THR A 335 16.29 -5.31 26.54
C THR A 335 17.07 -4.21 25.81
N HIS A 336 18.16 -3.70 26.40
CA HIS A 336 19.02 -2.70 25.76
C HIS A 336 19.68 -3.24 24.50
N TYR A 337 20.15 -4.49 24.51
CA TYR A 337 20.70 -5.17 23.33
C TYR A 337 19.69 -5.20 22.18
N GLY A 338 18.48 -5.68 22.44
CA GLY A 338 17.43 -5.73 21.43
C GLY A 338 17.00 -4.35 20.92
N ALA A 339 16.94 -3.36 21.81
CA ALA A 339 16.63 -1.98 21.45
C ALA A 339 17.70 -1.37 20.52
N LEU A 340 18.98 -1.57 20.84
CA LEU A 340 20.10 -1.10 20.02
C LEU A 340 20.11 -1.74 18.64
N LEU A 341 19.92 -3.07 18.55
CA LEU A 341 19.82 -3.76 17.27
C LEU A 341 18.63 -3.25 16.44
N GLY A 342 17.47 -3.10 17.07
CA GLY A 342 16.27 -2.58 16.40
C GLY A 342 16.50 -1.18 15.82
N LEU A 343 17.07 -0.25 16.61
CA LEU A 343 17.41 1.09 16.14
C LEU A 343 18.41 1.06 14.98
N THR A 344 19.48 0.26 15.12
CA THR A 344 20.54 0.14 14.12
C THR A 344 19.97 -0.33 12.78
N PHE A 345 19.12 -1.36 12.77
CA PHE A 345 18.60 -1.94 11.53
C PHE A 345 17.49 -1.12 10.86
N ILE A 346 16.74 -0.32 11.63
CA ILE A 346 15.59 0.43 11.11
C ILE A 346 16.00 1.80 10.63
N ALA A 347 16.87 2.47 11.39
CA ALA A 347 17.21 3.86 11.18
C ALA A 347 18.55 4.05 10.44
N GLY A 348 19.34 2.98 10.26
CA GLY A 348 20.60 3.02 9.49
C GLY A 348 21.66 3.93 10.13
N GLY A 349 22.66 4.34 9.35
CA GLY A 349 23.75 5.21 9.82
C GLY A 349 23.23 6.56 10.35
N THR A 350 22.34 7.23 9.62
CA THR A 350 21.73 8.51 10.03
C THR A 350 20.95 8.40 11.34
N GLY A 351 20.25 7.30 11.55
CA GLY A 351 19.56 6.99 12.80
C GLY A 351 20.48 6.71 13.97
N VAL A 352 21.57 5.98 13.76
CA VAL A 352 22.59 5.74 14.78
C VAL A 352 23.24 7.06 15.20
N ARG A 353 23.56 7.93 14.23
CA ARG A 353 24.17 9.25 14.49
C ARG A 353 23.24 10.16 15.30
N SER A 354 21.95 10.18 14.98
CA SER A 354 20.97 11.06 15.64
C SER A 354 20.39 10.52 16.95
N LEU A 355 20.24 9.19 17.10
CA LEU A 355 19.54 8.59 18.25
C LEU A 355 20.47 7.89 19.23
N ILE A 356 21.52 7.23 18.76
CA ILE A 356 22.41 6.43 19.62
C ILE A 356 23.56 7.31 20.13
N LEU A 357 24.35 7.93 19.24
CA LEU A 357 25.54 8.70 19.64
C LEU A 357 25.30 9.73 20.76
N PRO A 358 24.27 10.59 20.72
CA PRO A 358 24.10 11.63 21.74
C PRO A 358 23.84 11.07 23.15
N ASN A 359 23.32 9.84 23.21
CA ASN A 359 22.91 9.20 24.45
C ASN A 359 23.95 8.20 25.00
N LEU A 360 25.03 7.92 24.26
CA LEU A 360 26.05 6.94 24.68
C LEU A 360 26.80 7.37 25.93
N ASN A 361 27.20 8.64 26.03
CA ASN A 361 27.88 9.15 27.23
C ASN A 361 27.00 8.98 28.49
N ALA A 362 25.70 9.33 28.40
CA ALA A 362 24.77 9.14 29.51
C ALA A 362 24.49 7.65 29.85
N TYR A 363 24.69 6.75 28.89
CA TYR A 363 24.53 5.31 29.04
C TYR A 363 25.80 4.61 29.57
N ASP A 364 26.98 5.21 29.43
CA ASP A 364 28.27 4.69 29.91
C ASP A 364 28.25 4.34 31.40
N ALA A 365 27.57 5.14 32.22
CA ALA A 365 27.37 4.86 33.65
C ALA A 365 26.63 3.52 33.91
N VAL A 366 25.70 3.14 33.04
CA VAL A 366 24.96 1.86 33.12
C VAL A 366 25.80 0.70 32.58
N LEU A 367 26.67 0.94 31.60
CA LEU A 367 27.59 -0.06 31.09
C LEU A 367 28.67 -0.41 32.11
N LYS A 368 29.26 0.59 32.77
CA LYS A 368 30.27 0.38 33.82
C LYS A 368 29.73 -0.47 34.96
N THR A 369 28.54 -0.16 35.46
CA THR A 369 27.92 -0.94 36.55
C THR A 369 27.65 -2.39 36.15
N GLY A 370 27.41 -2.67 34.86
CA GLY A 370 27.24 -4.02 34.34
C GLY A 370 28.56 -4.79 34.15
N LEU A 371 29.62 -4.10 33.74
CA LEU A 371 30.95 -4.69 33.48
C LEU A 371 31.77 -4.92 34.76
N GLU A 372 31.54 -4.10 35.79
CA GLU A 372 32.15 -4.20 37.12
C GLU A 372 31.38 -5.11 38.09
N ASP A 373 30.20 -5.61 37.69
CA ASP A 373 29.41 -6.54 38.50
C ASP A 373 30.16 -7.88 38.65
N GLU A 374 30.26 -8.39 39.89
CA GLU A 374 30.93 -9.66 40.19
C GLU A 374 30.17 -10.88 39.62
N ASN A 375 28.90 -10.72 39.23
CA ASN A 375 28.14 -11.80 38.62
C ASN A 375 28.53 -12.01 37.14
N PRO A 376 29.17 -13.15 36.79
CA PRO A 376 29.64 -13.40 35.42
C PRO A 376 28.51 -13.34 34.38
N GLY A 377 27.29 -13.77 34.73
CA GLY A 377 26.17 -13.74 33.80
C GLY A 377 25.67 -12.34 33.45
N LYS A 378 25.85 -11.35 34.32
CA LYS A 378 25.53 -9.94 34.01
C LYS A 378 26.64 -9.26 33.23
N LYS A 379 27.89 -9.58 33.56
CA LYS A 379 29.06 -9.10 32.84
C LYS A 379 29.02 -9.53 31.37
N ASP A 380 28.73 -10.80 31.10
CA ASP A 380 28.58 -11.33 29.73
C ASP A 380 27.45 -10.62 28.96
N GLN A 381 26.34 -10.28 29.63
CA GLN A 381 25.25 -9.51 29.02
C GLN A 381 25.68 -8.09 28.66
N ALA A 382 26.43 -7.42 29.54
CA ALA A 382 26.97 -6.10 29.28
C ALA A 382 27.96 -6.13 28.11
N GLU A 383 28.79 -7.18 28.00
CA GLU A 383 29.69 -7.38 26.85
C GLU A 383 28.95 -7.54 25.52
N HIS A 384 27.82 -8.27 25.50
CA HIS A 384 26.97 -8.36 24.32
C HIS A 384 26.36 -7.00 23.93
N VAL A 385 25.97 -6.16 24.90
CA VAL A 385 25.50 -4.80 24.63
C VAL A 385 26.62 -3.96 24.01
N VAL A 386 27.85 -4.06 24.53
CA VAL A 386 29.01 -3.39 23.93
C VAL A 386 29.23 -3.85 22.49
N GLN A 387 29.13 -5.15 22.20
CA GLN A 387 29.19 -5.66 20.82
C GLN A 387 28.07 -5.09 19.93
N ALA A 388 26.84 -4.94 20.44
CA ALA A 388 25.75 -4.33 19.70
C ALA A 388 26.00 -2.84 19.40
N ILE A 389 26.58 -2.08 20.36
CA ILE A 389 26.98 -0.70 20.12
C ILE A 389 28.08 -0.65 19.06
N PHE A 390 29.10 -1.52 19.13
CA PHE A 390 30.13 -1.62 18.09
C PHE A 390 29.57 -1.92 16.70
N ARG A 391 28.58 -2.81 16.62
CA ARG A 391 27.87 -3.11 15.38
C ARG A 391 27.13 -1.88 14.86
N ALA A 392 26.50 -1.11 15.74
CA ALA A 392 25.84 0.15 15.40
C ALA A 392 26.85 1.19 14.90
N LEU A 393 28.02 1.32 15.53
CA LEU A 393 29.07 2.24 15.10
C LEU A 393 29.68 1.82 13.75
N SER A 394 29.79 0.51 13.50
CA SER A 394 30.27 0.00 12.21
C SER A 394 29.35 0.39 11.04
N THR A 395 28.03 0.54 11.27
CA THR A 395 27.15 1.00 10.18
C THR A 395 27.36 2.47 9.83
N LEU A 396 27.91 3.29 10.74
CA LEU A 396 28.35 4.66 10.42
C LEU A 396 29.57 4.66 9.50
N GLU A 397 30.50 3.72 9.72
CA GLU A 397 31.68 3.54 8.87
C GLU A 397 31.26 3.11 7.45
N GLU A 398 30.34 2.16 7.32
CA GLU A 398 29.78 1.73 6.02
C GLU A 398 29.07 2.87 5.28
N ASP A 399 28.29 3.68 6.00
CA ASP A 399 27.58 4.84 5.43
C ASP A 399 28.56 5.93 4.95
N ALA A 400 29.59 6.23 5.74
CA ALA A 400 30.64 7.18 5.37
C ALA A 400 31.42 6.72 4.11
N VAL A 401 31.69 5.42 3.98
CA VAL A 401 32.32 4.86 2.77
C VAL A 401 31.39 4.95 1.55
N LEU A 402 30.09 4.68 1.71
CA LEU A 402 29.09 4.73 0.63
C LEU A 402 28.85 6.14 0.08
N VAL A 403 28.94 7.17 0.92
CA VAL A 403 28.83 8.59 0.51
C VAL A 403 30.08 9.06 -0.27
N GLY A 404 31.05 8.18 -0.53
CA GLY A 404 32.25 8.50 -1.29
C GLY A 404 33.23 9.37 -0.51
N MET A 405 33.17 9.35 0.83
CA MET A 405 34.18 9.97 1.69
C MET A 405 35.43 9.08 1.81
N SER A 406 35.80 8.42 0.71
CA SER A 406 37.14 7.87 0.57
C SER A 406 38.14 9.03 0.67
N SER A 407 38.87 9.08 1.79
CA SER A 407 40.15 9.78 1.91
C SER A 407 40.15 11.32 1.89
N THR A 408 39.11 12.00 2.36
CA THR A 408 39.34 13.37 2.82
C THR A 408 39.87 13.30 4.26
N SER A 409 41.18 13.19 4.40
CA SER A 409 41.87 13.57 5.64
C SER A 409 41.45 15.00 6.00
N GLN A 410 40.41 15.16 6.82
CA GLN A 410 40.28 16.39 7.60
C GLN A 410 41.42 16.38 8.60
N ASN A 411 42.52 17.04 8.22
CA ASN A 411 43.66 17.37 9.06
C ASN A 411 43.21 18.28 10.23
N GLY A 412 42.52 17.71 11.22
CA GLY A 412 41.96 18.49 12.34
C GLY A 412 41.68 17.71 13.63
N HIS A 413 41.82 16.39 13.64
CA HIS A 413 41.72 15.62 14.88
C HIS A 413 43.12 15.43 15.49
N PRO A 414 43.35 15.86 16.74
CA PRO A 414 44.65 15.74 17.38
C PRO A 414 45.00 14.26 17.54
N GLU A 415 46.25 13.88 17.27
CA GLU A 415 46.71 12.49 17.37
C GLU A 415 47.05 12.13 18.83
N GLY A 416 46.89 10.85 19.21
CA GLY A 416 47.28 10.34 20.53
C GLY A 416 46.26 10.56 21.65
N GLU A 417 46.71 10.96 22.85
CA GLU A 417 45.87 11.11 24.05
C GLU A 417 44.70 12.08 23.86
N ALA A 418 44.89 13.16 23.11
CA ALA A 418 43.84 14.14 22.83
C ALA A 418 42.71 13.57 21.94
N LEU A 419 43.00 12.59 21.07
CA LEU A 419 41.98 11.85 20.32
C LEU A 419 41.16 10.97 21.26
N LYS A 420 41.86 10.28 22.17
CA LYS A 420 41.26 9.42 23.18
C LYS A 420 40.34 10.22 24.11
N GLU A 421 40.76 11.40 24.56
CA GLU A 421 39.92 12.29 25.37
C GLU A 421 38.65 12.74 24.65
N ARG A 422 38.74 13.12 23.36
CA ARG A 422 37.55 13.51 22.56
C ARG A 422 36.60 12.34 22.31
N LEU A 423 37.12 11.13 22.10
CA LEU A 423 36.30 9.93 21.97
C LEU A 423 35.62 9.57 23.30
N ILE A 424 36.31 9.74 24.42
CA ILE A 424 35.74 9.52 25.76
C ILE A 424 34.63 10.54 26.06
N GLU A 425 34.83 11.82 25.71
CA GLU A 425 33.83 12.86 25.90
C GLU A 425 32.54 12.58 25.10
N SER A 426 32.67 12.02 23.90
CA SER A 426 31.54 11.73 23.01
C SER A 426 30.87 10.38 23.26
N LEU A 427 31.64 9.31 23.50
CA LEU A 427 31.14 7.94 23.61
C LEU A 427 31.07 7.40 25.05
N GLY A 428 31.73 8.05 26.01
CA GLY A 428 31.97 7.51 27.35
C GLY A 428 33.27 6.71 27.46
N ASP A 429 33.70 6.39 28.69
CA ASP A 429 35.00 5.77 28.94
C ASP A 429 35.11 4.36 28.33
N VAL A 430 34.06 3.54 28.44
CA VAL A 430 34.10 2.13 28.02
C VAL A 430 34.17 2.04 26.49
N MET A 431 33.27 2.76 25.81
CA MET A 431 33.19 2.74 24.35
C MET A 431 34.32 3.55 23.70
N GLY A 432 34.70 4.69 24.29
CA GLY A 432 35.81 5.52 23.81
C GLY A 432 37.15 4.78 23.83
N GLN A 433 37.43 4.01 24.89
CA GLN A 433 38.63 3.17 24.96
C GLN A 433 38.61 2.05 23.91
N ARG A 434 37.51 1.28 23.81
CA ARG A 434 37.45 0.20 22.83
C ARG A 434 37.49 0.69 21.38
N VAL A 435 36.91 1.86 21.08
CA VAL A 435 36.95 2.44 19.73
C VAL A 435 38.36 2.89 19.39
N TYR A 436 39.07 3.51 20.35
CA TYR A 436 40.47 3.86 20.21
C TYR A 436 41.36 2.62 20.00
N GLU A 437 41.16 1.56 20.78
CA GLU A 437 41.88 0.29 20.66
C GLU A 437 41.61 -0.44 19.35
N SER A 438 40.44 -0.23 18.72
CA SER A 438 40.10 -0.86 17.45
C SER A 438 41.00 -0.40 16.28
N GLY A 439 41.66 0.75 16.41
CA GLY A 439 42.58 1.31 15.41
C GLY A 439 41.96 1.67 14.05
N ARG A 440 40.62 1.62 13.91
CA ARG A 440 39.91 1.89 12.66
C ARG A 440 39.70 3.39 12.46
N GLN A 441 40.58 4.00 11.67
CA GLN A 441 40.52 5.43 11.35
C GLN A 441 39.20 5.86 10.70
N GLY A 442 38.59 5.01 9.86
CA GLY A 442 37.28 5.27 9.25
C GLY A 442 36.16 5.40 10.28
N LEU A 443 36.10 4.48 11.24
CA LEU A 443 35.13 4.51 12.33
C LEU A 443 35.35 5.70 13.29
N ILE A 444 36.61 6.02 13.62
CA ILE A 444 36.95 7.18 14.48
C ILE A 444 36.44 8.47 13.84
N ASN A 445 36.70 8.67 12.54
CA ASN A 445 36.23 9.84 11.82
C ASN A 445 34.70 9.89 11.73
N ALA A 446 34.05 8.75 11.41
CA ALA A 446 32.60 8.68 11.28
C ALA A 446 31.84 8.96 12.59
N VAL A 447 32.47 8.68 13.75
CA VAL A 447 31.90 8.98 15.08
C VAL A 447 32.12 10.44 15.49
N LEU A 448 33.29 11.01 15.18
CA LEU A 448 33.62 12.39 15.56
C LEU A 448 32.95 13.44 14.67
N GLU A 449 32.45 13.03 13.51
CA GLU A 449 31.73 13.89 12.59
C GLU A 449 30.30 14.17 13.12
N LYS A 450 30.16 15.29 13.85
CA LYS A 450 28.89 15.69 14.48
C LYS A 450 27.82 16.15 13.49
N ASP A 451 28.18 16.54 12.27
CA ASP A 451 27.27 17.16 11.31
C ASP A 451 27.35 16.49 9.93
N LEU A 452 26.38 15.62 9.63
CA LEU A 452 25.86 15.53 8.26
C LEU A 452 24.54 16.30 8.30
N ALA A 453 24.52 17.48 7.69
CA ALA A 453 23.28 18.22 7.48
C ALA A 453 22.30 17.31 6.75
N VAL A 454 21.20 16.96 7.42
CA VAL A 454 20.03 16.31 6.81
C VAL A 454 19.20 17.36 6.10
#